data_AF-A0A831U135-F1
#
_entry.id   AF-A0A831U135-F1
#
_cell.length_a   1.000
_cell.length_b   1.000
_cell.length_c   1.000
_cell.angle_alpha   90.00
_cell.angle_beta   90.00
_cell.angle_gamma   90.00
#
_symmetry.space_group_name_H-M   'P 1'
#
loop_
_entity.id
_entity.type
_entity.pdbx_description
1 polymer ?
#
loop_
_entity_poly.entity_id
_entity_poly.type
_entity_poly.pdbx_seq_one_letter_code
_entity_poly.pdbx_strand_id
1 'polypeptide(L)'
;MISLDLAFVIQLVNFLLLMLVLNIFLYKPIRKVMADRKAQIDGARERAAAVDKDVQEKMALYEARLREIKAKANAERDALRGEALREEAAVIEKARKEAADSLSSIKARVAKEAADAKEFLTVQARSLSLEICEKVLGRSL
;
A
#
# COMPACT_ATOMS: atom_id res chain seq x y z
N MET A 1 -91.63 34.69 -23.88
CA MET A 1 -91.90 33.42 -23.18
C MET A 1 -90.78 32.48 -23.56
N ILE A 2 -89.95 32.05 -22.61
CA ILE A 2 -88.93 31.03 -22.88
C ILE A 2 -89.70 29.72 -22.94
N SER A 3 -90.22 29.37 -24.11
CA SER A 3 -90.69 28.02 -24.36
C SER A 3 -89.46 27.14 -24.35
N LEU A 4 -89.34 26.33 -23.29
CA LEU A 4 -88.37 25.25 -23.25
C LEU A 4 -88.85 24.20 -24.27
N ASP A 5 -88.57 24.48 -25.53
CA ASP A 5 -89.03 23.65 -26.64
C ASP A 5 -88.27 22.33 -26.65
N LEU A 6 -88.92 21.28 -27.13
CA LEU A 6 -88.32 19.95 -27.33
C LEU A 6 -86.99 20.03 -28.11
N ALA A 7 -86.86 21.03 -28.99
CA ALA A 7 -85.62 21.34 -29.71
C ALA A 7 -84.44 21.69 -28.79
N PHE A 8 -84.66 22.40 -27.68
CA PHE A 8 -83.63 22.72 -26.70
C PHE A 8 -83.13 21.44 -25.99
N VAL A 9 -84.05 20.54 -25.62
CA VAL A 9 -83.71 19.26 -25.01
C VAL A 9 -82.91 18.39 -26.00
N ILE A 10 -83.33 18.33 -27.26
CA ILE A 10 -82.61 17.59 -28.32
C ILE A 10 -81.21 18.18 -28.55
N GLN A 11 -81.08 19.52 -28.59
CA GLN A 11 -79.78 20.19 -28.74
C GLN A 11 -78.85 19.92 -27.55
N LEU A 12 -79.38 19.91 -26.32
CA LEU A 12 -78.62 19.60 -25.12
C LEU A 12 -78.11 18.14 -25.15
N VAL A 13 -78.97 17.20 -25.54
CA VAL A 13 -78.57 15.79 -25.70
C VAL A 13 -77.51 15.65 -26.79
N ASN A 14 -77.63 16.35 -27.93
CA ASN A 14 -76.63 16.36 -28.99
C ASN A 14 -75.28 16.91 -28.49
N PHE A 15 -75.29 18.01 -27.74
CA PHE A 15 -74.09 18.60 -27.15
C PHE A 15 -73.43 17.66 -26.14
N LEU A 16 -74.20 17.02 -25.26
CA LEU A 16 -73.69 16.04 -24.30
C LEU A 16 -73.12 14.81 -25.00
N LEU A 17 -73.77 14.33 -26.06
CA LEU A 17 -73.26 13.23 -26.89
C LEU A 17 -71.92 13.61 -27.53
N LEU A 18 -71.83 14.81 -28.13
CA LEU A 18 -70.60 15.32 -28.73
C LEU A 18 -69.50 15.49 -27.69
N MET A 19 -69.82 16.01 -26.50
CA MET A 19 -68.88 16.14 -25.38
C MET A 19 -68.36 14.77 -24.94
N LEU A 20 -69.23 13.75 -24.86
CA LEU A 20 -68.84 12.39 -24.51
C LEU A 20 -67.89 11.79 -25.57
N VAL A 21 -68.24 11.94 -26.85
CA VAL A 21 -67.40 11.49 -27.97
C VAL A 21 -66.04 12.18 -27.91
N LEU A 22 -65.99 13.51 -27.76
CA LEU A 22 -64.75 14.27 -27.70
C LEU A 22 -63.90 13.92 -26.45
N ASN A 23 -64.54 13.65 -25.32
CA ASN A 23 -63.86 13.19 -24.11
C ASN A 23 -63.16 11.85 -24.32
N ILE A 24 -63.81 10.90 -24.99
CA ILE A 24 -63.28 9.57 -25.25
C ILE A 24 -62.22 9.61 -26.36
N PHE A 25 -62.49 10.29 -27.47
CA PHE A 25 -61.63 10.29 -28.66
C PHE A 25 -60.46 11.28 -28.61
N LEU A 26 -60.57 12.38 -27.86
CA LEU A 26 -59.56 13.44 -27.88
C LEU A 26 -58.95 13.70 -26.51
N TYR A 27 -59.76 14.04 -25.50
CA TYR A 27 -59.21 14.46 -24.21
C TYR A 27 -58.49 13.33 -23.46
N LYS A 28 -59.06 12.12 -23.41
CA LYS A 28 -58.41 10.95 -22.82
C LYS A 28 -57.06 10.59 -23.48
N PRO A 29 -56.98 10.39 -24.82
CA PRO A 29 -55.72 10.03 -25.45
C PRO A 29 -54.67 11.14 -25.37
N ILE A 30 -55.03 12.41 -25.50
CA ILE A 30 -54.07 13.52 -25.35
C ILE A 30 -53.47 13.54 -23.93
N ARG A 31 -54.32 13.41 -22.90
CA ARG A 31 -53.83 13.35 -21.51
C ARG A 31 -52.92 12.14 -21.28
N LYS A 32 -53.26 10.99 -21.86
CA LYS A 32 -52.41 9.79 -21.78
C LYS A 32 -51.04 10.03 -22.42
N VAL A 33 -50.99 10.57 -23.64
CA VAL A 33 -49.71 10.87 -24.32
C VAL A 33 -48.88 11.89 -23.54
N MET A 34 -49.51 12.91 -22.95
CA MET A 34 -48.81 13.89 -22.10
C MET A 34 -48.25 13.24 -20.83
N ALA A 35 -49.02 12.37 -20.17
CA ALA A 35 -48.58 11.63 -19.00
C ALA A 35 -47.45 10.65 -19.33
N ASP A 36 -47.56 9.90 -20.43
CA ASP A 36 -46.54 8.96 -20.90
C ASP A 36 -45.24 9.70 -21.23
N ARG A 37 -45.30 10.85 -21.91
CA ARG A 37 -44.13 11.70 -22.18
C ARG A 37 -43.49 12.20 -20.89
N LYS A 38 -44.30 12.68 -19.93
CA LYS A 38 -43.81 13.12 -18.63
C LYS A 38 -43.11 11.99 -17.87
N ALA A 39 -43.74 10.81 -17.81
CA ALA A 39 -43.18 9.63 -17.18
C ALA A 39 -41.86 9.17 -17.82
N GLN A 40 -41.76 9.21 -19.16
CA GLN A 40 -40.51 8.88 -19.84
C GLN A 40 -39.38 9.87 -19.52
N ILE A 41 -39.67 11.18 -19.51
CA ILE A 41 -38.66 12.20 -19.21
C ILE A 41 -38.22 12.11 -17.74
N ASP A 42 -39.19 12.02 -16.82
CA ASP A 42 -38.90 11.94 -15.39
C ASP A 42 -38.14 10.64 -15.07
N GLY A 43 -38.54 9.51 -15.65
CA GLY A 43 -37.82 8.24 -15.50
C GLY A 43 -36.42 8.25 -16.14
N ALA A 44 -36.22 8.95 -17.26
CA ALA A 44 -34.89 9.11 -17.85
C ALA A 44 -33.98 9.96 -16.95
N ARG A 45 -34.50 11.04 -16.36
CA ARG A 45 -33.77 11.88 -15.40
C ARG A 45 -33.41 11.12 -14.13
N GLU A 46 -34.34 10.35 -13.58
CA GLU A 46 -34.09 9.54 -12.38
C GLU A 46 -33.02 8.48 -12.64
N ARG A 47 -33.08 7.78 -13.79
CA ARG A 47 -32.02 6.84 -14.19
C ARG A 47 -30.66 7.52 -14.34
N ALA A 48 -30.61 8.70 -14.96
CA ALA A 48 -29.36 9.44 -15.10
C ALA A 48 -28.78 9.80 -13.71
N ALA A 49 -29.61 10.35 -12.81
CA ALA A 49 -29.20 10.69 -11.46
C ALA A 49 -28.75 9.45 -10.65
N ALA A 50 -29.41 8.31 -10.81
CA ALA A 50 -29.03 7.06 -10.15
C ALA A 50 -27.67 6.54 -10.67
N VAL A 51 -27.44 6.62 -11.98
CA VAL A 51 -26.15 6.23 -12.59
C VAL A 51 -25.04 7.17 -12.13
N ASP A 52 -25.26 8.48 -12.12
CA ASP A 52 -24.26 9.45 -11.62
C ASP A 52 -23.90 9.17 -10.17
N LYS A 53 -24.89 8.88 -9.33
CA LYS A 53 -24.67 8.53 -7.92
C LYS A 53 -23.88 7.23 -7.76
N ASP A 54 -24.23 6.18 -8.50
CA ASP A 54 -23.50 4.89 -8.47
C ASP A 54 -22.05 5.05 -8.96
N VAL A 55 -21.82 5.87 -9.99
CA VAL A 55 -20.48 6.20 -10.48
C VAL A 55 -19.68 6.94 -9.41
N GLN A 56 -20.26 7.96 -8.76
CA GLN A 56 -19.59 8.70 -7.69
C GLN A 56 -19.26 7.80 -6.50
N GLU A 57 -20.17 6.92 -6.09
CA GLU A 57 -19.95 5.99 -4.99
C GLU A 57 -18.84 4.98 -5.33
N LYS A 58 -18.85 4.41 -6.54
CA LYS A 58 -17.80 3.50 -7.02
C LYS A 58 -16.44 4.19 -7.12
N MET A 59 -16.40 5.43 -7.60
CA MET A 59 -15.16 6.22 -7.65
C MET A 59 -14.62 6.50 -6.25
N ALA A 60 -15.48 6.92 -5.32
CA ALA A 60 -15.09 7.15 -3.93
C ALA A 60 -14.57 5.86 -3.26
N LEU A 61 -15.23 4.72 -3.49
CA LEU A 61 -14.78 3.41 -2.99
C LEU A 61 -13.43 3.02 -3.61
N TYR A 62 -13.27 3.22 -4.91
CA TYR A 62 -12.02 2.93 -5.62
C TYR A 62 -10.86 3.77 -5.09
N GLU A 63 -11.06 5.08 -4.94
CA GLU A 63 -10.07 5.99 -4.36
C GLU A 63 -9.73 5.65 -2.90
N ALA A 64 -10.72 5.27 -2.10
CA ALA A 64 -10.50 4.80 -0.73
C ALA A 64 -9.63 3.54 -0.70
N ARG A 65 -9.96 2.53 -1.52
CA ARG A 65 -9.17 1.29 -1.65
C ARG A 65 -7.76 1.58 -2.15
N LEU A 66 -7.60 2.46 -3.13
CA LEU A 66 -6.28 2.82 -3.65
C LEU A 66 -5.42 3.50 -2.57
N ARG A 67 -6.00 4.39 -1.77
CA ARG A 67 -5.31 5.02 -0.63
C ARG A 67 -4.92 3.99 0.42
N GLU A 68 -5.82 3.06 0.76
CA GLU A 68 -5.55 2.00 1.71
C GLU A 68 -4.41 1.08 1.25
N ILE A 69 -4.44 0.65 -0.02
CA ILE A 69 -3.40 -0.20 -0.61
C ILE A 69 -2.05 0.52 -0.60
N LYS A 70 -2.01 1.81 -1.00
CA LYS A 70 -0.78 2.61 -0.94
C LYS A 70 -0.24 2.75 0.48
N ALA A 71 -1.12 2.98 1.46
CA ALA A 71 -0.72 3.07 2.87
C ALA A 71 -0.14 1.75 3.38
N LYS A 72 -0.81 0.61 3.08
CA LYS A 72 -0.31 -0.73 3.44
C LYS A 72 1.03 -1.05 2.77
N ALA A 73 1.16 -0.77 1.47
CA ALA A 73 2.39 -1.00 0.74
C ALA A 73 3.55 -0.16 1.28
N ASN A 74 3.31 1.11 1.63
CA ASN A 74 4.35 1.94 2.25
C ASN A 74 4.73 1.42 3.65
N ALA A 75 3.75 1.05 4.48
CA ALA A 75 4.01 0.48 5.81
C ALA A 75 4.81 -0.83 5.73
N GLU A 76 4.48 -1.71 4.78
CA GLU A 76 5.21 -2.96 4.55
C GLU A 76 6.64 -2.69 4.06
N ARG A 77 6.81 -1.75 3.12
CA ARG A 77 8.14 -1.34 2.65
C ARG A 77 9.00 -0.76 3.77
N ASP A 78 8.42 0.07 4.62
CA ASP A 78 9.12 0.67 5.75
C ASP A 78 9.48 -0.39 6.81
N ALA A 79 8.59 -1.36 7.05
CA ALA A 79 8.86 -2.49 7.93
C ALA A 79 10.02 -3.35 7.41
N LEU A 80 9.97 -3.76 6.13
CA LEU A 80 11.03 -4.54 5.48
C LEU A 80 12.36 -3.78 5.48
N ARG A 81 12.33 -2.47 5.20
CA ARG A 81 13.55 -1.64 5.25
C ARG A 81 14.11 -1.55 6.68
N GLY A 82 13.24 -1.39 7.68
CA GLY A 82 13.64 -1.35 9.09
C GLY A 82 14.16 -2.69 9.61
N GLU A 83 13.68 -3.82 9.07
CA GLU A 83 14.20 -5.15 9.35
C GLU A 83 15.57 -5.36 8.67
N ALA A 84 15.68 -5.02 7.38
CA ALA A 84 16.94 -5.10 6.64
C ALA A 84 18.05 -4.27 7.29
N LEU A 85 17.76 -3.04 7.75
CA LEU A 85 18.75 -2.21 8.47
C LEU A 85 19.18 -2.82 9.81
N ARG A 86 18.26 -3.49 10.52
CA ARG A 86 18.58 -4.18 11.78
C ARG A 86 19.45 -5.41 11.51
N GLU A 87 19.14 -6.17 10.48
CA GLU A 87 19.92 -7.33 10.07
C GLU A 87 21.33 -6.91 9.59
N GLU A 88 21.42 -5.87 8.75
CA GLU A 88 22.69 -5.29 8.31
C GLU A 88 23.55 -4.86 9.50
N ALA A 89 22.98 -4.13 10.46
CA ALA A 89 23.68 -3.73 11.68
C ALA A 89 24.15 -4.95 12.50
N ALA A 90 23.32 -5.98 12.63
CA ALA A 90 23.67 -7.20 13.34
C ALA A 90 24.81 -7.97 12.66
N VAL A 91 24.79 -8.07 11.32
CA VAL A 91 25.85 -8.72 10.54
C VAL A 91 27.16 -7.95 10.67
N ILE A 92 27.13 -6.62 10.55
CA ILE A 92 28.33 -5.77 10.70
C ILE A 92 28.90 -5.90 12.12
N GLU A 93 28.07 -5.86 13.15
CA GLU A 93 28.53 -6.01 14.53
C GLU A 93 29.11 -7.40 14.81
N LYS A 94 28.52 -8.46 14.23
CA LYS A 94 29.07 -9.82 14.31
C LYS A 94 30.44 -9.89 13.65
N ALA A 95 30.58 -9.36 12.42
CA ALA A 95 31.86 -9.33 11.71
C ALA A 95 32.92 -8.52 12.46
N ARG A 96 32.55 -7.39 13.08
CA ARG A 96 33.45 -6.60 13.92
C ARG A 96 33.92 -7.37 15.15
N LYS A 97 33.03 -8.09 15.83
CA LYS A 97 33.39 -8.96 16.97
C LYS A 97 34.35 -10.07 16.55
N GLU A 98 34.03 -10.79 15.47
CA GLU A 98 34.90 -11.84 14.94
C GLU A 98 36.28 -11.31 14.56
N ALA A 99 36.36 -10.13 13.93
CA ALA A 99 37.62 -9.47 13.62
C ALA A 99 38.41 -9.07 14.88
N ALA A 100 37.73 -8.54 15.90
CA ALA A 100 38.35 -8.17 17.17
C ALA A 100 38.89 -9.40 17.93
N ASP A 101 38.11 -10.49 17.97
CA ASP A 101 38.50 -11.75 18.59
C ASP A 101 39.69 -12.39 17.86
N SER A 102 39.66 -12.39 16.52
CA SER A 102 40.77 -12.85 15.70
C SER A 102 42.03 -12.04 15.95
N LEU A 103 41.94 -10.70 15.98
CA LEU A 103 43.08 -9.83 16.27
C LEU A 103 43.64 -10.07 17.68
N SER A 104 42.77 -10.26 18.68
CA SER A 104 43.16 -10.59 20.04
C SER A 104 43.92 -11.92 20.10
N SER A 105 43.41 -12.95 19.42
CA SER A 105 44.05 -14.26 19.33
C SER A 105 45.42 -14.21 18.66
N ILE A 106 45.56 -13.44 17.57
CA ILE A 106 46.82 -13.25 16.85
C ILE A 106 47.82 -12.52 17.75
N LYS A 107 47.41 -11.44 18.43
CA LYS A 107 48.28 -10.73 19.38
C LYS A 107 48.77 -11.63 20.51
N ALA A 108 47.89 -12.46 21.07
CA ALA A 108 48.26 -13.42 22.10
C ALA A 108 49.28 -14.46 21.60
N ARG A 109 49.08 -14.98 20.37
CA ARG A 109 50.04 -15.90 19.73
C ARG A 109 51.39 -15.24 19.48
N VAL A 110 51.41 -14.05 18.92
CA VAL A 110 52.65 -13.29 18.65
C VAL A 110 53.40 -12.99 19.96
N ALA A 111 52.68 -12.61 21.03
CA ALA A 111 53.30 -12.36 22.33
C ALA A 111 53.94 -13.64 22.91
N LYS A 112 53.28 -14.79 22.75
CA LYS A 112 53.84 -16.09 23.15
C LYS A 112 55.07 -16.46 22.33
N GLU A 113 54.98 -16.39 21.00
CA GLU A 113 56.11 -16.69 20.11
C GLU A 113 57.32 -15.78 20.38
N ALA A 114 57.09 -14.49 20.68
CA ALA A 114 58.15 -13.56 21.06
C ALA A 114 58.79 -13.92 22.42
N ALA A 115 58.00 -14.38 23.39
CA ALA A 115 58.52 -14.83 24.68
C ALA A 115 59.37 -16.10 24.52
N ASP A 116 58.87 -17.09 23.77
CA ASP A 116 59.58 -18.34 23.49
C ASP A 116 60.90 -18.08 22.75
N ALA A 117 60.88 -17.21 21.73
CA ALA A 117 62.07 -16.79 21.00
C ALA A 117 63.10 -16.07 21.89
N LYS A 118 62.64 -15.22 22.81
CA LYS A 118 63.51 -14.52 23.76
C LYS A 118 64.19 -15.48 24.73
N GLU A 119 63.46 -16.48 25.23
CA GLU A 119 64.02 -17.51 26.10
C GLU A 119 65.06 -18.36 25.35
N PHE A 120 64.74 -18.80 24.14
CA PHE A 120 65.67 -19.54 23.27
C PHE A 120 66.95 -18.76 22.96
N LEU A 121 66.84 -17.48 22.62
CA LEU A 121 68.00 -16.60 22.39
C LEU A 121 68.84 -16.41 23.66
N THR A 122 68.22 -16.34 24.84
CA THR A 122 68.93 -16.21 26.12
C THR A 122 69.76 -17.46 26.42
N VAL A 123 69.21 -18.65 26.16
CA VAL A 123 69.93 -19.92 26.30
C VAL A 123 71.12 -19.99 25.33
N GLN A 124 70.90 -19.64 24.06
CA GLN A 124 71.98 -19.61 23.07
C GLN A 124 73.06 -18.57 23.40
N ALA A 125 72.67 -17.38 23.86
CA ALA A 125 73.63 -16.35 24.26
C ALA A 125 74.52 -16.82 25.42
N ARG A 126 73.95 -17.59 26.38
CA ARG A 126 74.71 -18.17 27.50
C ARG A 126 75.70 -19.24 27.01
N SER A 127 75.29 -20.12 26.10
CA SER A 127 76.17 -21.13 25.50
C SER A 127 77.29 -20.47 24.70
N LEU A 128 76.99 -19.47 23.87
CA LEU A 128 77.98 -18.74 23.11
C LEU A 128 78.97 -17.99 24.00
N SER A 129 78.48 -17.41 25.11
CA SER A 129 79.34 -16.74 26.09
C SER A 129 80.33 -17.72 26.75
N LEU A 130 79.90 -18.94 27.06
CA LEU A 130 80.78 -20.01 27.58
C LEU A 130 81.83 -20.42 26.54
N GLU A 131 81.44 -20.64 25.28
CA GLU A 131 82.39 -20.96 24.20
C GLU A 131 83.43 -19.84 23.99
N ILE A 132 83.01 -18.57 24.04
CA ILE A 132 83.91 -17.43 23.93
C ILE A 132 84.89 -17.42 25.12
N CYS A 133 84.40 -17.62 26.34
CA CYS A 133 85.26 -17.69 27.52
C CYS A 133 86.29 -18.83 27.43
N GLU A 134 85.90 -20.04 26.99
CA GLU A 134 86.83 -21.16 26.78
C GLU A 134 87.90 -20.84 25.72
N LYS A 135 87.49 -20.24 24.58
CA LYS A 135 88.40 -19.84 23.50
C LYS A 135 89.41 -18.77 23.95
N VAL A 136 89.01 -17.82 24.79
CA VAL A 136 89.86 -16.72 25.27
C VAL A 136 90.76 -17.15 26.44
N LEU A 137 90.26 -18.00 27.35
CA LEU A 137 91.02 -18.47 28.52
C LEU A 137 91.96 -19.64 28.22
N GLY A 138 91.84 -20.28 27.05
CA GLY A 138 92.78 -21.30 26.56
C GLY A 138 92.81 -22.60 27.35
N ARG A 139 91.85 -22.83 28.27
CA ARG A 139 91.60 -24.13 28.93
C ARG A 139 90.10 -24.34 29.10
N SER A 140 89.66 -25.59 28.95
CA SER A 140 88.27 -25.99 29.21
C SER A 140 87.94 -25.84 30.70
N LEU A 141 86.70 -25.42 31.00
CA LEU A 141 86.19 -25.40 32.37
C LEU A 141 85.44 -26.70 32.69
#